data_AF-A0A5E8BL55-F1
#
_entry.id   AF-A0A5E8BL55-F1
#
_cell.length_a   1.000
_cell.length_b   1.000
_cell.length_c   1.000
_cell.angle_alpha   90.00
_cell.angle_beta   90.00
_cell.angle_gamma   90.00
#
_symmetry.space_group_name_H-M   'P 1'
#
loop_
_entity.id
_entity.type
_entity.pdbx_description
1 polymer ?
#
loop_
_entity_poly.entity_id
_entity_poly.type
_entity_poly.pdbx_seq_one_letter_code
_entity_poly.pdbx_strand_id
1 'polypeptide(L)'
;MPVRKAATTVSKKSSGSVNHFPRTSGLKYYVGAHISTAGGVENAIPNALKLGCNAFAFFPKNQRRWSSAPYKKENIDGFHSNCSHDHFNAKKELLPHGSYLINLGNPDAAKRKQSQESFEDDLTRCEQLGVGLYNLHPGSAVGGADKNATIKHIASGINKGIAATKFIKVVLENMAGHGHIIGSNLQDLADIIELVKDKSRIGVCIDTCHTFAAGYDIRNQKTFDEFWTKFDEIVGYQYLAGIHLNDSKAPLGSKRDLHQNIGLGFLGLETFRLIMNKEELQGIPMILETPIPNEEKVNKGLEADIRGEEVKLLEWLIGKDVDDKEVIEKSEELQNKGERERKEHQEKFDKKKEKEEASLSKKRKNTVDLDFFAPKKRGSTKKAKKEESE
;
A
#
# COMPACT_ATOMS: atom_id res chain seq x y z
N MET A 1 -15.63 70.56 15.19
CA MET A 1 -15.68 69.39 14.29
C MET A 1 -15.60 68.12 15.14
N PRO A 2 -16.68 67.33 15.28
CA PRO A 2 -16.62 66.11 16.08
C PRO A 2 -16.04 64.96 15.26
N VAL A 3 -15.08 64.28 15.88
CA VAL A 3 -14.34 63.12 15.35
C VAL A 3 -15.31 61.94 15.19
N ARG A 4 -15.45 61.44 13.95
CA ARG A 4 -16.23 60.23 13.63
C ARG A 4 -15.50 59.00 14.20
N LYS A 5 -16.12 58.32 15.16
CA LYS A 5 -15.72 56.95 15.55
C LYS A 5 -16.18 55.98 14.46
N ALA A 6 -15.23 55.38 13.77
CA ALA A 6 -15.49 54.29 12.83
C ALA A 6 -15.87 53.03 13.62
N ALA A 7 -17.13 52.63 13.54
CA ALA A 7 -17.58 51.32 14.01
C ALA A 7 -17.06 50.26 13.04
N THR A 8 -16.06 49.50 13.46
CA THR A 8 -15.56 48.34 12.72
C THR A 8 -16.53 47.19 12.99
N THR A 9 -17.45 46.95 12.06
CA THR A 9 -18.26 45.74 12.01
C THR A 9 -17.35 44.56 11.71
N VAL A 10 -17.03 43.78 12.74
CA VAL A 10 -16.40 42.46 12.57
C VAL A 10 -17.44 41.55 11.90
N SER A 11 -17.29 41.31 10.60
CA SER A 11 -18.05 40.28 9.91
C SER A 11 -17.63 38.92 10.48
N LYS A 12 -18.44 38.32 11.35
CA LYS A 12 -18.38 36.89 11.60
C LYS A 12 -18.75 36.19 10.30
N LYS A 13 -17.74 35.85 9.48
CA LYS A 13 -17.92 34.79 8.48
C LYS A 13 -18.15 33.52 9.28
N SER A 14 -19.36 32.97 9.22
CA SER A 14 -19.61 31.60 9.59
C SER A 14 -18.81 30.71 8.64
N SER A 15 -17.62 30.29 9.03
CA SER A 15 -16.99 29.12 8.41
C SER A 15 -17.88 27.94 8.76
N GLY A 16 -18.57 27.38 7.76
CA GLY A 16 -19.25 26.10 7.91
C GLY A 16 -18.26 25.11 8.50
N SER A 17 -18.59 24.54 9.65
CA SER A 17 -17.69 23.61 10.33
C SER A 17 -17.52 22.40 9.43
N VAL A 18 -16.33 22.25 8.84
CA VAL A 18 -15.91 20.97 8.25
C VAL A 18 -16.05 19.92 9.36
N ASN A 19 -16.77 18.83 9.09
CA ASN A 19 -17.05 17.79 10.07
C ASN A 19 -15.78 17.35 10.77
N HIS A 20 -15.80 17.42 12.11
CA HIS A 20 -14.76 16.86 12.97
C HIS A 20 -15.24 15.49 13.44
N PHE A 21 -14.45 14.45 13.20
CA PHE A 21 -14.79 13.10 13.63
C PHE A 21 -14.15 12.83 15.00
N PRO A 22 -14.93 12.49 16.04
CA PRO A 22 -14.38 12.25 17.37
C PRO A 22 -13.48 11.01 17.34
N ARG A 23 -12.29 11.09 17.94
CA ARG A 23 -11.40 9.94 18.11
C ARG A 23 -11.97 8.99 19.17
N THR A 24 -12.08 7.70 18.84
CA THR A 24 -12.53 6.67 19.77
C THR A 24 -11.33 6.06 20.48
N SER A 25 -11.18 6.28 21.79
CA SER A 25 -10.04 5.79 22.57
C SER A 25 -10.23 4.33 23.03
N GLY A 26 -9.13 3.65 23.33
CA GLY A 26 -9.15 2.31 23.92
C GLY A 26 -9.45 1.16 22.94
N LEU A 27 -9.56 1.44 21.64
CA LEU A 27 -9.74 0.40 20.62
C LEU A 27 -8.48 -0.46 20.49
N LYS A 28 -8.67 -1.76 20.25
CA LYS A 28 -7.56 -2.69 19.96
C LYS A 28 -7.09 -2.61 18.51
N TYR A 29 -7.94 -2.08 17.62
CA TYR A 29 -7.64 -1.85 16.21
C TYR A 29 -7.31 -0.37 15.99
N TYR A 30 -6.08 -0.07 15.60
CA TYR A 30 -5.63 1.32 15.43
C TYR A 30 -5.91 1.77 14.00
N VAL A 31 -7.10 2.29 13.78
CA VAL A 31 -7.56 2.74 12.46
C VAL A 31 -7.21 4.21 12.24
N GLY A 32 -6.77 4.55 11.04
CA GLY A 32 -6.76 5.92 10.55
C GLY A 32 -6.46 5.99 9.07
N ALA A 33 -5.74 7.02 8.63
CA ALA A 33 -5.54 7.31 7.22
C ALA A 33 -4.12 7.80 6.91
N HIS A 34 -3.78 7.89 5.63
CA HIS A 34 -2.58 8.58 5.18
C HIS A 34 -2.79 10.10 5.19
N ILE A 35 -2.13 10.80 6.10
CA ILE A 35 -2.38 12.20 6.43
C ILE A 35 -1.40 13.15 5.71
N SER A 36 -1.92 14.30 5.31
CA SER A 36 -1.12 15.38 4.74
C SER A 36 -0.27 16.09 5.81
N THR A 37 1.01 16.28 5.49
CA THR A 37 2.00 17.05 6.25
C THR A 37 2.24 18.44 5.64
N ALA A 38 1.30 18.93 4.83
CA ALA A 38 1.42 20.25 4.20
C ALA A 38 1.60 21.35 5.27
N GLY A 39 2.55 22.24 5.03
CA GLY A 39 2.90 23.32 5.95
C GLY A 39 3.82 22.94 7.11
N GLY A 40 4.11 21.64 7.33
CA GLY A 40 4.96 21.17 8.42
C GLY A 40 4.57 19.75 8.85
N VAL A 41 5.55 18.93 9.26
CA VAL A 41 5.30 17.54 9.67
C VAL A 41 4.48 17.45 10.96
N GLU A 42 4.61 18.43 11.84
CA GLU A 42 3.83 18.59 13.06
C GLU A 42 2.33 18.71 12.81
N ASN A 43 1.92 19.12 11.59
CA ASN A 43 0.51 19.24 11.22
C ASN A 43 -0.15 17.87 10.98
N ALA A 44 0.61 16.78 10.88
CA ALA A 44 0.03 15.44 10.70
C ALA A 44 -0.86 15.05 11.88
N ILE A 45 -0.45 15.35 13.13
CA ILE A 45 -1.23 15.01 14.32
C ILE A 45 -2.61 15.70 14.34
N PRO A 46 -2.73 17.04 14.29
CA PRO A 46 -4.04 17.69 14.30
C PRO A 46 -4.89 17.31 13.08
N ASN A 47 -4.28 17.00 11.94
CA ASN A 47 -5.02 16.52 10.78
C ASN A 47 -5.54 15.08 10.97
N ALA A 48 -4.76 14.19 11.59
CA ALA A 48 -5.20 12.84 11.96
C ALA A 48 -6.38 12.90 12.95
N LEU A 49 -6.28 13.78 13.96
CA LEU A 49 -7.36 13.98 14.95
C LEU A 49 -8.66 14.47 14.31
N LYS A 50 -8.59 15.31 13.26
CA LYS A 50 -9.79 15.75 12.54
C LYS A 50 -10.60 14.60 11.95
N LEU A 51 -9.92 13.51 11.59
CA LEU A 51 -10.53 12.31 11.01
C LEU A 51 -10.81 11.23 12.06
N GLY A 52 -10.62 11.52 13.34
CA GLY A 52 -10.84 10.56 14.43
C GLY A 52 -9.82 9.41 14.44
N CYS A 53 -8.66 9.59 13.84
CA CYS A 53 -7.64 8.54 13.70
C CYS A 53 -7.02 8.12 15.04
N ASN A 54 -6.76 6.83 15.18
CA ASN A 54 -5.97 6.20 16.24
C ASN A 54 -4.57 5.76 15.79
N ALA A 55 -4.37 5.61 14.48
CA ALA A 55 -3.08 5.45 13.82
C ALA A 55 -3.04 6.36 12.58
N PHE A 56 -1.88 6.64 12.01
CA PHE A 56 -1.83 7.30 10.70
C PHE A 56 -0.52 7.04 9.96
N ALA A 57 -0.58 7.17 8.64
CA ALA A 57 0.61 7.25 7.79
C ALA A 57 0.85 8.70 7.35
N PHE A 58 2.05 8.98 6.89
CA PHE A 58 2.40 10.24 6.23
C PHE A 58 3.68 10.05 5.40
N PHE A 59 3.93 10.93 4.44
CA PHE A 59 5.24 10.98 3.78
C PHE A 59 6.23 11.78 4.64
N PRO A 60 7.40 11.23 5.00
CA PRO A 60 8.43 11.98 5.74
C PRO A 60 8.90 13.23 4.98
N LYS A 61 8.91 13.17 3.65
CA LYS A 61 9.25 14.29 2.78
C LYS A 61 8.43 14.26 1.50
N ASN A 62 8.59 15.27 0.64
CA ASN A 62 7.87 15.32 -0.62
C ASN A 62 8.19 14.09 -1.49
N GLN A 63 7.20 13.25 -1.72
CA GLN A 63 7.30 11.98 -2.42
C GLN A 63 7.61 12.11 -3.92
N ARG A 64 7.59 13.32 -4.47
CA ARG A 64 7.86 13.61 -5.90
C ARG A 64 9.29 14.11 -6.15
N ARG A 65 10.13 14.21 -5.11
CA ARG A 65 11.50 14.75 -5.20
C ARG A 65 12.48 13.85 -4.47
N TRP A 66 13.71 13.79 -4.97
CA TRP A 66 14.79 13.00 -4.36
C TRP A 66 15.34 13.62 -3.08
N SER A 67 15.39 14.96 -3.04
CA SER A 67 15.91 15.73 -1.91
C SER A 67 14.86 16.68 -1.36
N SER A 68 14.96 16.95 -0.07
CA SER A 68 14.14 17.92 0.65
C SER A 68 15.00 18.64 1.68
N ALA A 69 14.59 19.87 2.03
CA ALA A 69 15.27 20.61 3.09
C ALA A 69 15.25 19.80 4.40
N PRO A 70 16.27 19.93 5.27
CA PRO A 70 16.20 19.41 6.62
C PRO A 70 14.95 19.92 7.35
N TYR A 71 14.42 19.14 8.28
CA TYR A 71 13.38 19.65 9.17
C TYR A 71 13.92 20.81 10.00
N LYS A 72 13.07 21.81 10.25
CA LYS A 72 13.39 22.83 11.25
C LYS A 72 13.19 22.24 12.63
N LYS A 73 13.93 22.74 13.61
CA LYS A 73 13.85 22.26 15.00
C LYS A 73 12.43 22.42 15.54
N GLU A 74 11.77 23.52 15.22
CA GLU A 74 10.42 23.83 15.68
C GLU A 74 9.39 22.82 15.13
N ASN A 75 9.59 22.31 13.92
CA ASN A 75 8.72 21.28 13.34
C ASN A 75 8.88 19.94 14.07
N ILE A 76 10.13 19.57 14.42
CA ILE A 76 10.42 18.36 15.19
C ILE A 76 9.83 18.48 16.60
N ASP A 77 10.11 19.57 17.30
CA ASP A 77 9.61 19.83 18.66
C ASP A 77 8.07 19.83 18.68
N GLY A 78 7.44 20.49 17.70
CA GLY A 78 5.97 20.52 17.56
C GLY A 78 5.37 19.14 17.34
N PHE A 79 6.02 18.30 16.52
CA PHE A 79 5.59 16.91 16.31
C PHE A 79 5.63 16.10 17.62
N HIS A 80 6.75 16.14 18.35
CA HIS A 80 6.89 15.45 19.63
C HIS A 80 5.87 15.94 20.67
N SER A 81 5.69 17.25 20.76
CA SER A 81 4.71 17.88 21.66
C SER A 81 3.29 17.41 21.35
N ASN A 82 2.90 17.40 20.08
CA ASN A 82 1.56 16.97 19.66
C ASN A 82 1.36 15.47 19.90
N CYS A 83 2.33 14.62 19.59
CA CYS A 83 2.23 13.19 19.90
C CYS A 83 2.05 12.93 21.40
N SER A 84 2.82 13.64 22.24
CA SER A 84 2.71 13.50 23.70
C SER A 84 1.37 14.01 24.24
N HIS A 85 0.92 15.18 23.77
CA HIS A 85 -0.32 15.82 24.20
C HIS A 85 -1.54 14.98 23.81
N ASP A 86 -1.56 14.47 22.57
CA ASP A 86 -2.69 13.74 22.01
C ASP A 86 -2.53 12.22 22.12
N HIS A 87 -1.59 11.75 22.96
CA HIS A 87 -1.36 10.35 23.29
C HIS A 87 -1.22 9.43 22.07
N PHE A 88 -0.46 9.86 21.06
CA PHE A 88 -0.02 8.98 19.97
C PHE A 88 1.30 8.31 20.32
N ASN A 89 1.34 6.99 20.22
CA ASN A 89 2.58 6.24 20.30
C ASN A 89 3.27 6.22 18.94
N ALA A 90 4.13 7.20 18.68
CA ALA A 90 4.87 7.33 17.42
C ALA A 90 5.66 6.06 17.02
N LYS A 91 6.04 5.20 17.98
CA LYS A 91 6.76 3.96 17.68
C LYS A 91 5.89 2.82 17.17
N LYS A 92 4.58 2.87 17.38
CA LYS A 92 3.65 1.77 17.09
C LYS A 92 2.48 2.16 16.21
N GLU A 93 1.96 3.38 16.37
CA GLU A 93 0.70 3.81 15.74
C GLU A 93 0.93 4.63 14.46
N LEU A 94 2.18 5.00 14.17
CA LEU A 94 2.53 5.77 12.99
C LEU A 94 3.27 4.89 12.00
N LEU A 95 2.78 4.85 10.76
CA LEU A 95 3.34 4.06 9.67
C LEU A 95 3.69 4.98 8.48
N PRO A 96 4.73 5.83 8.58
CA PRO A 96 5.16 6.67 7.47
C PRO A 96 5.44 5.86 6.22
N HIS A 97 5.15 6.43 5.06
CA HIS A 97 5.34 5.78 3.78
C HIS A 97 6.52 6.40 3.01
N GLY A 98 7.32 5.55 2.38
CA GLY A 98 8.40 5.98 1.50
C GLY A 98 7.94 6.59 0.18
N SER A 99 8.81 7.34 -0.48
CA SER A 99 8.52 7.82 -1.84
C SER A 99 8.43 6.65 -2.83
N TYR A 100 7.44 6.69 -3.72
CA TYR A 100 7.32 5.76 -4.86
C TYR A 100 8.50 5.85 -5.86
N LEU A 101 9.38 6.84 -5.73
CA LEU A 101 10.61 6.94 -6.52
C LEU A 101 11.68 5.94 -6.07
N ILE A 102 11.65 5.52 -4.80
CA ILE A 102 12.64 4.61 -4.23
C ILE A 102 12.48 3.23 -4.86
N ASN A 103 13.54 2.74 -5.50
CA ASN A 103 13.63 1.37 -5.97
C ASN A 103 15.00 0.78 -5.62
N LEU A 104 15.10 0.17 -4.44
CA LEU A 104 16.32 -0.50 -3.97
C LEU A 104 16.71 -1.71 -4.86
N GLY A 105 15.74 -2.25 -5.59
CA GLY A 105 15.91 -3.37 -6.53
C GLY A 105 16.32 -2.97 -7.96
N ASN A 106 16.50 -1.69 -8.26
CA ASN A 106 16.73 -1.21 -9.63
C ASN A 106 18.02 -1.85 -10.23
N PRO A 107 18.02 -2.36 -11.47
CA PRO A 107 19.25 -2.92 -12.06
C PRO A 107 20.38 -1.89 -12.20
N ASP A 108 20.03 -0.63 -12.45
CA ASP A 108 20.97 0.47 -12.62
C ASP A 108 21.60 0.89 -11.29
N ALA A 109 22.93 0.84 -11.20
CA ALA A 109 23.67 1.14 -9.97
C ALA A 109 23.53 2.60 -9.52
N ALA A 110 23.46 3.56 -10.45
CA ALA A 110 23.31 4.97 -10.12
C ALA A 110 21.91 5.25 -9.58
N LYS A 111 20.87 4.69 -10.21
CA LYS A 111 19.49 4.81 -9.73
C LYS A 111 19.28 4.12 -8.38
N ARG A 112 19.94 2.97 -8.15
CA ARG A 112 19.96 2.35 -6.82
C ARG A 112 20.64 3.21 -5.77
N LYS A 113 21.79 3.81 -6.09
CA LYS A 113 22.49 4.71 -5.16
C LYS A 113 21.59 5.89 -4.75
N GLN A 114 20.92 6.50 -5.73
CA GLN A 114 19.97 7.59 -5.47
C GLN A 114 18.77 7.13 -4.61
N SER A 115 18.26 5.92 -4.88
CA SER A 115 17.20 5.31 -4.05
C SER A 115 17.68 5.05 -2.63
N GLN A 116 18.91 4.55 -2.46
CA GLN A 116 19.52 4.28 -1.16
C GLN A 116 19.68 5.57 -0.34
N GLU A 117 20.20 6.63 -0.95
CA GLU A 117 20.37 7.94 -0.28
C GLU A 117 19.02 8.51 0.18
N SER A 118 17.99 8.43 -0.67
CA SER A 118 16.64 8.91 -0.31
C SER A 118 15.99 8.06 0.78
N PHE A 119 16.20 6.74 0.74
CA PHE A 119 15.73 5.80 1.77
C PHE A 119 16.40 6.06 3.12
N GLU A 120 17.71 6.22 3.17
CA GLU A 120 18.45 6.53 4.40
C GLU A 120 18.06 7.89 5.00
N ASP A 121 17.80 8.91 4.16
CA ASP A 121 17.26 10.20 4.60
C ASP A 121 15.85 10.02 5.21
N ASP A 122 14.97 9.24 4.57
CA ASP A 122 13.63 8.97 5.09
C ASP A 122 13.67 8.28 6.46
N LEU A 123 14.51 7.26 6.62
CA LEU A 123 14.68 6.57 7.90
C LEU A 123 15.23 7.51 8.98
N THR A 124 16.22 8.34 8.64
CA THR A 124 16.81 9.32 9.57
C THR A 124 15.78 10.35 10.02
N ARG A 125 14.94 10.83 9.11
CA ARG A 125 13.83 11.75 9.42
C ARG A 125 12.82 11.11 10.36
N CYS A 126 12.46 9.84 10.12
CA CYS A 126 11.57 9.12 11.02
C CYS A 126 12.16 8.99 12.43
N GLU A 127 13.47 8.72 12.57
CA GLU A 127 14.12 8.68 13.88
C GLU A 127 14.17 10.04 14.58
N GLN A 128 14.36 11.15 13.84
CA GLN A 128 14.26 12.51 14.39
C GLN A 128 12.89 12.79 14.99
N LEU A 129 11.83 12.23 14.40
CA LEU A 129 10.44 12.32 14.87
C LEU A 129 10.09 11.25 15.92
N GLY A 130 11.02 10.35 16.27
CA GLY A 130 10.77 9.26 17.21
C GLY A 130 9.86 8.15 16.66
N VAL A 131 9.63 8.13 15.35
CA VAL A 131 8.74 7.16 14.69
C VAL A 131 9.45 5.82 14.50
N GLY A 132 8.76 4.74 14.86
CA GLY A 132 9.35 3.40 14.96
C GLY A 132 9.19 2.52 13.73
N LEU A 133 8.31 2.88 12.80
CA LEU A 133 8.00 2.12 11.59
C LEU A 133 8.30 2.95 10.34
N TYR A 134 8.57 2.29 9.23
CA TYR A 134 8.68 2.93 7.91
C TYR A 134 8.26 1.95 6.82
N ASN A 135 7.15 2.23 6.14
CA ASN A 135 6.62 1.41 5.06
C ASN A 135 7.28 1.75 3.73
N LEU A 136 7.63 0.73 2.93
CA LEU A 136 8.02 0.91 1.54
C LEU A 136 7.54 -0.24 0.65
N HIS A 137 7.28 0.09 -0.61
CA HIS A 137 7.16 -0.90 -1.66
C HIS A 137 8.53 -1.56 -1.90
N PRO A 138 8.64 -2.91 -2.00
CA PRO A 138 9.92 -3.60 -2.12
C PRO A 138 10.79 -3.11 -3.28
N GLY A 139 10.19 -2.87 -4.43
CA GLY A 139 10.85 -2.36 -5.63
C GLY A 139 10.47 -3.12 -6.90
N SER A 140 11.26 -2.95 -7.95
CA SER A 140 10.99 -3.52 -9.28
C SER A 140 12.27 -3.83 -10.03
N ALA A 141 12.27 -4.93 -10.78
CA ALA A 141 13.37 -5.30 -11.66
C ALA A 141 13.43 -4.44 -12.93
N VAL A 142 12.40 -3.61 -13.19
CA VAL A 142 12.31 -2.69 -14.35
C VAL A 142 12.54 -3.39 -15.70
N GLY A 143 12.26 -4.69 -15.77
CA GLY A 143 12.47 -5.53 -16.96
C GLY A 143 13.93 -5.85 -17.31
N GLY A 144 14.90 -5.39 -16.49
CA GLY A 144 16.33 -5.49 -16.79
C GLY A 144 17.11 -6.49 -15.93
N ALA A 145 16.59 -6.93 -14.78
CA ALA A 145 17.26 -7.87 -13.89
C ALA A 145 16.43 -9.15 -13.66
N ASP A 146 17.14 -10.23 -13.34
CA ASP A 146 16.53 -11.44 -12.77
C ASP A 146 15.91 -11.13 -11.40
N LYS A 147 14.79 -11.80 -11.10
CA LYS A 147 14.01 -11.60 -9.88
C LYS A 147 14.86 -11.81 -8.61
N ASN A 148 15.71 -12.85 -8.59
CA ASN A 148 16.53 -13.17 -7.42
C ASN A 148 17.63 -12.13 -7.22
N ALA A 149 18.18 -11.58 -8.30
CA ALA A 149 19.14 -10.47 -8.22
C ALA A 149 18.47 -9.21 -7.65
N THR A 150 17.25 -8.89 -8.09
CA THR A 150 16.46 -7.77 -7.56
C THR A 150 16.16 -7.96 -6.07
N ILE A 151 15.71 -9.13 -5.63
CA ILE A 151 15.48 -9.45 -4.21
C ILE A 151 16.75 -9.23 -3.37
N LYS A 152 17.91 -9.71 -3.85
CA LYS A 152 19.21 -9.49 -3.17
C LYS A 152 19.58 -8.02 -3.06
N HIS A 153 19.28 -7.22 -4.08
CA HIS A 153 19.51 -5.77 -4.05
C HIS A 153 18.61 -5.07 -3.04
N ILE A 154 17.32 -5.43 -3.00
CA ILE A 154 16.36 -4.91 -2.02
C ILE A 154 16.84 -5.23 -0.60
N ALA A 155 17.11 -6.50 -0.30
CA ALA A 155 17.59 -6.92 1.02
C ALA A 155 18.92 -6.25 1.40
N SER A 156 19.84 -6.08 0.45
CA SER A 156 21.09 -5.34 0.70
C SER A 156 20.86 -3.87 1.03
N GLY A 157 19.91 -3.21 0.37
CA GLY A 157 19.58 -1.81 0.64
C GLY A 157 18.91 -1.63 2.01
N ILE A 158 18.00 -2.54 2.36
CA ILE A 158 17.34 -2.60 3.67
C ILE A 158 18.38 -2.79 4.77
N ASN A 159 19.29 -3.76 4.63
CA ASN A 159 20.38 -3.98 5.60
C ASN A 159 21.24 -2.73 5.83
N LYS A 160 21.51 -1.95 4.77
CA LYS A 160 22.26 -0.68 4.89
C LYS A 160 21.45 0.39 5.63
N GLY A 161 20.18 0.57 5.30
CA GLY A 161 19.31 1.53 6.00
C GLY A 161 19.11 1.19 7.48
N ILE A 162 18.91 -0.09 7.78
CA ILE A 162 18.87 -0.63 9.15
C ILE A 162 20.19 -0.35 9.87
N ALA A 163 21.35 -0.56 9.23
CA ALA A 163 22.65 -0.28 9.84
C ALA A 163 22.91 1.24 10.04
N ALA A 164 22.30 2.10 9.23
CA ALA A 164 22.41 3.56 9.33
C ALA A 164 21.52 4.17 10.42
N THR A 165 20.63 3.39 11.03
CA THR A 165 19.65 3.83 12.02
C THR A 165 19.67 2.95 13.26
N LYS A 166 19.04 3.41 14.35
CA LYS A 166 19.11 2.78 15.67
C LYS A 166 17.96 1.84 15.98
N PHE A 167 16.72 2.23 15.67
CA PHE A 167 15.54 1.51 16.17
C PHE A 167 14.41 1.33 15.16
N ILE A 168 14.46 2.01 14.00
CA ILE A 168 13.37 1.94 13.04
C ILE A 168 13.21 0.53 12.45
N LYS A 169 11.96 0.05 12.38
CA LYS A 169 11.58 -1.16 11.66
C LYS A 169 11.16 -0.79 10.25
N VAL A 170 11.84 -1.35 9.26
CA VAL A 170 11.45 -1.24 7.85
C VAL A 170 10.30 -2.21 7.60
N VAL A 171 9.23 -1.76 6.97
CA VAL A 171 8.01 -2.53 6.72
C VAL A 171 7.84 -2.65 5.20
N LEU A 172 7.83 -3.88 4.69
CA LEU A 172 7.65 -4.18 3.27
C LEU A 172 6.18 -4.33 2.95
N GLU A 173 5.69 -3.57 1.99
CA GLU A 173 4.31 -3.72 1.54
C GLU A 173 4.18 -4.80 0.45
N ASN A 174 3.11 -5.59 0.48
CA ASN A 174 2.78 -6.44 -0.66
C ASN A 174 2.23 -5.59 -1.83
N MET A 175 2.41 -6.07 -3.06
CA MET A 175 2.18 -5.26 -4.26
C MET A 175 1.11 -5.86 -5.19
N ALA A 176 0.41 -5.03 -5.96
CA ALA A 176 -0.60 -5.49 -6.93
C ALA A 176 -0.05 -6.38 -8.08
N GLY A 177 1.27 -6.39 -8.33
CA GLY A 177 1.90 -7.29 -9.30
C GLY A 177 1.91 -6.82 -10.76
N HIS A 178 1.83 -5.51 -11.00
CA HIS A 178 2.01 -4.93 -12.33
C HIS A 178 3.47 -5.03 -12.81
N GLY A 179 3.67 -5.37 -14.09
CA GLY A 179 4.99 -5.32 -14.74
C GLY A 179 6.03 -6.22 -14.07
N HIS A 180 7.11 -5.62 -13.57
CA HIS A 180 8.27 -6.29 -12.97
C HIS A 180 8.44 -5.99 -11.47
N ILE A 181 7.34 -5.61 -10.80
CA ILE A 181 7.33 -5.31 -9.37
C ILE A 181 7.55 -6.59 -8.55
N ILE A 182 8.31 -6.46 -7.46
CA ILE A 182 8.55 -7.51 -6.46
C ILE A 182 7.59 -7.31 -5.29
N GLY A 183 7.09 -8.41 -4.70
CA GLY A 183 6.22 -8.36 -3.53
C GLY A 183 4.74 -8.65 -3.80
N SER A 184 4.38 -9.02 -5.04
CA SER A 184 3.02 -9.48 -5.35
C SER A 184 2.78 -10.95 -4.99
N ASN A 185 3.86 -11.73 -4.88
CA ASN A 185 3.83 -13.04 -4.28
C ASN A 185 4.40 -12.92 -2.85
N LEU A 186 3.73 -13.53 -1.87
CA LEU A 186 4.18 -13.58 -0.48
C LEU A 186 5.59 -14.16 -0.35
N GLN A 187 5.97 -15.10 -1.22
CA GLN A 187 7.32 -15.67 -1.24
C GLN A 187 8.39 -14.60 -1.50
N ASP A 188 8.08 -13.56 -2.28
CA ASP A 188 9.03 -12.48 -2.54
C ASP A 188 9.39 -11.74 -1.24
N LEU A 189 8.38 -11.52 -0.39
CA LEU A 189 8.56 -10.86 0.90
C LEU A 189 9.37 -11.75 1.85
N ALA A 190 9.04 -13.04 1.92
CA ALA A 190 9.79 -14.02 2.70
C ALA A 190 11.25 -14.12 2.25
N ASP A 191 11.52 -14.15 0.95
CA ASP A 191 12.87 -14.21 0.38
C ASP A 191 13.68 -12.95 0.71
N ILE A 192 13.06 -11.77 0.70
CA ILE A 192 13.72 -10.53 1.14
C ILE A 192 14.01 -10.59 2.63
N ILE A 193 13.01 -10.94 3.46
CA ILE A 193 13.14 -11.06 4.91
C ILE A 193 14.27 -12.02 5.26
N GLU A 194 14.41 -13.14 4.56
CA GLU A 194 15.45 -14.13 4.81
C GLU A 194 16.87 -13.57 4.65
N LEU A 195 17.05 -12.63 3.73
CA LEU A 195 18.33 -11.98 3.47
C LEU A 195 18.58 -10.74 4.36
N VAL A 196 17.59 -10.30 5.13
CA VAL A 196 17.78 -9.22 6.12
C VAL A 196 18.43 -9.79 7.38
N LYS A 197 19.52 -9.14 7.83
CA LYS A 197 20.34 -9.62 8.96
C LYS A 197 19.64 -9.42 10.31
N ASP A 198 19.07 -8.24 10.53
CA ASP A 198 18.35 -7.91 11.75
C ASP A 198 16.85 -8.13 11.57
N LYS A 199 16.40 -9.37 11.83
CA LYS A 199 14.99 -9.76 11.69
C LYS A 199 14.05 -9.01 12.64
N SER A 200 14.57 -8.38 13.70
CA SER A 200 13.75 -7.58 14.63
C SER A 200 13.32 -6.23 14.04
N ARG A 201 14.03 -5.75 13.01
CA ARG A 201 13.82 -4.46 12.35
C ARG A 201 13.32 -4.58 10.91
N ILE A 202 12.74 -5.72 10.56
CA ILE A 202 11.96 -5.92 9.33
C ILE A 202 10.53 -6.34 9.68
N GLY A 203 9.57 -5.94 8.86
CA GLY A 203 8.17 -6.34 8.96
C GLY A 203 7.48 -6.27 7.60
N VAL A 204 6.18 -6.53 7.59
CA VAL A 204 5.32 -6.52 6.40
C VAL A 204 4.05 -5.71 6.67
N CYS A 205 3.66 -4.91 5.68
CA CYS A 205 2.35 -4.30 5.59
C CYS A 205 1.54 -5.07 4.54
N ILE A 206 0.32 -5.46 4.91
CA ILE A 206 -0.62 -6.05 3.94
C ILE A 206 -1.59 -4.97 3.48
N ASP A 207 -1.53 -4.63 2.19
CA ASP A 207 -2.53 -3.81 1.51
C ASP A 207 -3.62 -4.71 0.92
N THR A 208 -4.88 -4.45 1.28
CA THR A 208 -6.02 -5.26 0.86
C THR A 208 -6.30 -5.17 -0.65
N CYS A 209 -6.15 -3.98 -1.24
CA CYS A 209 -6.33 -3.77 -2.68
C CYS A 209 -5.22 -4.47 -3.46
N HIS A 210 -3.97 -4.37 -3.02
CA HIS A 210 -2.82 -5.06 -3.62
C HIS A 210 -2.97 -6.57 -3.54
N THR A 211 -3.37 -7.08 -2.39
CA THR A 211 -3.65 -8.51 -2.16
C THR A 211 -4.68 -9.02 -3.18
N PHE A 212 -5.79 -8.29 -3.32
CA PHE A 212 -6.84 -8.62 -4.28
C PHE A 212 -6.38 -8.50 -5.73
N ALA A 213 -5.67 -7.42 -6.08
CA ALA A 213 -5.16 -7.20 -7.42
C ALA A 213 -4.10 -8.24 -7.83
N ALA A 214 -3.32 -8.76 -6.88
CA ALA A 214 -2.35 -9.83 -7.08
C ALA A 214 -3.00 -11.21 -7.28
N GLY A 215 -4.30 -11.35 -6.97
CA GLY A 215 -5.08 -12.56 -7.21
C GLY A 215 -5.41 -13.39 -5.95
N TYR A 216 -5.16 -12.85 -4.76
CA TYR A 216 -5.63 -13.44 -3.52
C TYR A 216 -7.05 -12.94 -3.22
N ASP A 217 -8.02 -13.85 -3.23
CA ASP A 217 -9.39 -13.50 -2.88
C ASP A 217 -9.54 -13.44 -1.35
N ILE A 218 -10.06 -12.34 -0.82
CA ILE A 218 -10.26 -12.13 0.62
C ILE A 218 -11.69 -11.64 0.94
N ARG A 219 -12.62 -11.82 -0.02
CA ARG A 219 -13.97 -11.24 0.03
C ARG A 219 -14.94 -11.93 0.97
N ASN A 220 -14.64 -13.15 1.40
CA ASN A 220 -15.48 -13.94 2.30
C ASN A 220 -14.61 -14.71 3.29
N GLN A 221 -15.24 -15.19 4.38
CA GLN A 221 -14.57 -15.89 5.47
C GLN A 221 -13.60 -16.98 4.98
N LYS A 222 -14.04 -17.87 4.08
CA LYS A 222 -13.21 -19.00 3.62
C LYS A 222 -11.94 -18.51 2.93
N THR A 223 -12.07 -17.62 1.93
CA THR A 223 -10.90 -17.18 1.16
C THR A 223 -10.01 -16.24 1.97
N PHE A 224 -10.59 -15.48 2.89
CA PHE A 224 -9.87 -14.67 3.87
C PHE A 224 -9.01 -15.55 4.79
N ASP A 225 -9.57 -16.63 5.35
CA ASP A 225 -8.83 -17.58 6.19
C ASP A 225 -7.74 -18.32 5.41
N GLU A 226 -8.01 -18.70 4.16
CA GLU A 226 -7.01 -19.29 3.25
C GLU A 226 -5.82 -18.34 3.01
N PHE A 227 -6.09 -17.05 2.76
CA PHE A 227 -5.03 -16.06 2.57
C PHE A 227 -4.18 -15.90 3.84
N TRP A 228 -4.81 -15.76 4.99
CA TRP A 228 -4.12 -15.53 6.25
C TRP A 228 -3.34 -16.76 6.74
N THR A 229 -3.87 -17.97 6.52
CA THR A 229 -3.14 -19.23 6.74
C THR A 229 -1.88 -19.26 5.87
N LYS A 230 -2.03 -18.96 4.58
CA LYS A 230 -0.89 -18.90 3.65
C LYS A 230 0.12 -17.80 4.02
N PHE A 231 -0.35 -16.65 4.51
CA PHE A 231 0.50 -15.58 4.99
C PHE A 231 1.34 -16.05 6.18
N ASP A 232 0.73 -16.72 7.16
CA ASP A 232 1.46 -17.23 8.33
C ASP A 232 2.46 -18.32 7.95
N GLU A 233 2.10 -19.23 7.05
CA GLU A 233 2.99 -20.30 6.58
C GLU A 233 4.23 -19.77 5.83
N ILE A 234 4.07 -18.73 5.00
CA ILE A 234 5.13 -18.23 4.11
C ILE A 234 5.94 -17.11 4.77
N VAL A 235 5.25 -16.14 5.37
CA VAL A 235 5.85 -14.94 5.96
C VAL A 235 5.87 -15.05 7.48
N GLY A 236 4.71 -15.31 8.09
CA GLY A 236 4.54 -15.41 9.53
C GLY A 236 3.98 -14.14 10.18
N TYR A 237 3.00 -14.29 11.07
CA TYR A 237 2.38 -13.18 11.80
C TYR A 237 3.37 -12.32 12.59
N GLN A 238 4.49 -12.88 13.04
CA GLN A 238 5.53 -12.14 13.76
C GLN A 238 6.13 -10.98 12.96
N TYR A 239 6.03 -11.00 11.63
CA TYR A 239 6.50 -9.91 10.78
C TYR A 239 5.39 -8.92 10.43
N LEU A 240 4.11 -9.22 10.67
CA LEU A 240 3.03 -8.29 10.38
C LEU A 240 3.18 -7.03 11.25
N ALA A 241 3.26 -5.86 10.59
CA ALA A 241 3.54 -4.58 11.23
C ALA A 241 2.56 -3.48 10.84
N GLY A 242 1.65 -3.73 9.91
CA GLY A 242 0.62 -2.78 9.49
C GLY A 242 -0.32 -3.39 8.44
N ILE A 243 -1.43 -2.69 8.20
CA ILE A 243 -2.38 -3.02 7.13
C ILE A 243 -2.75 -1.73 6.43
N HIS A 244 -2.78 -1.74 5.10
CA HIS A 244 -3.46 -0.69 4.34
C HIS A 244 -4.87 -1.18 3.97
N LEU A 245 -5.87 -0.39 4.35
CA LEU A 245 -7.28 -0.70 4.21
C LEU A 245 -7.83 0.00 2.97
N ASN A 246 -7.73 -0.68 1.83
CA ASN A 246 -8.13 -0.15 0.54
C ASN A 246 -9.09 -1.12 -0.14
N ASP A 247 -10.30 -0.68 -0.46
CA ASP A 247 -11.16 -1.43 -1.38
C ASP A 247 -10.55 -1.33 -2.79
N SER A 248 -11.00 -2.16 -3.74
CA SER A 248 -10.45 -2.18 -5.09
C SER A 248 -11.46 -1.72 -6.13
N LYS A 249 -11.07 -0.75 -6.97
CA LYS A 249 -11.84 -0.39 -8.17
C LYS A 249 -11.73 -1.45 -9.25
N ALA A 250 -10.71 -2.29 -9.20
CA ALA A 250 -10.42 -3.25 -10.25
C ALA A 250 -10.79 -4.68 -9.82
N PRO A 251 -11.12 -5.57 -10.78
CA PRO A 251 -11.46 -6.96 -10.46
C PRO A 251 -10.28 -7.76 -9.87
N LEU A 252 -10.59 -8.91 -9.26
CA LEU A 252 -9.64 -9.87 -8.71
C LEU A 252 -8.56 -10.23 -9.74
N GLY A 253 -7.29 -10.22 -9.33
CA GLY A 253 -6.19 -10.61 -10.20
C GLY A 253 -5.93 -9.65 -11.36
N SER A 254 -6.46 -8.43 -11.31
CA SER A 254 -6.30 -7.43 -12.37
C SER A 254 -4.88 -6.88 -12.53
N LYS A 255 -4.04 -7.06 -11.50
CA LYS A 255 -2.70 -6.47 -11.39
C LYS A 255 -2.72 -4.95 -11.53
N ARG A 256 -3.79 -4.33 -11.05
CA ARG A 256 -3.99 -2.87 -11.05
C ARG A 256 -4.13 -2.40 -9.61
N ASP A 257 -3.16 -1.62 -9.19
CA ASP A 257 -3.23 -0.80 -7.99
C ASP A 257 -4.20 0.37 -8.27
N LEU A 258 -5.46 0.19 -7.87
CA LEU A 258 -6.52 1.19 -8.00
C LEU A 258 -7.44 1.11 -6.79
N HIS A 259 -7.12 1.91 -5.78
CA HIS A 259 -7.85 1.96 -4.52
C HIS A 259 -9.26 2.52 -4.69
N GLN A 260 -10.16 2.06 -3.84
CA GLN A 260 -11.55 2.48 -3.74
C GLN A 260 -11.90 2.74 -2.27
N ASN A 261 -12.89 3.61 -2.06
CA ASN A 261 -13.52 3.81 -0.76
C ASN A 261 -14.18 2.54 -0.22
N ILE A 262 -14.17 2.37 1.10
CA ILE A 262 -14.57 1.16 1.82
C ILE A 262 -15.99 0.74 1.44
N GLY A 263 -16.13 -0.49 0.94
CA GLY A 263 -17.40 -1.11 0.59
C GLY A 263 -17.95 -0.77 -0.80
N LEU A 264 -17.37 0.21 -1.51
CA LEU A 264 -17.82 0.58 -2.86
C LEU A 264 -17.18 -0.28 -3.96
N GLY A 265 -16.05 -0.92 -3.68
CA GLY A 265 -15.27 -1.65 -4.67
C GLY A 265 -15.60 -3.14 -4.72
N PHE A 266 -14.73 -3.88 -5.42
CA PHE A 266 -14.87 -5.31 -5.63
C PHE A 266 -14.58 -6.14 -4.37
N LEU A 267 -13.92 -5.59 -3.36
CA LEU A 267 -13.72 -6.27 -2.08
C LEU A 267 -14.99 -6.24 -1.23
N GLY A 268 -15.70 -5.10 -1.23
CA GLY A 268 -16.94 -4.93 -0.49
C GLY A 268 -16.72 -4.86 1.02
N LEU A 269 -17.81 -4.63 1.77
CA LEU A 269 -17.76 -4.34 3.20
C LEU A 269 -17.32 -5.56 4.04
N GLU A 270 -17.65 -6.77 3.58
CA GLU A 270 -17.36 -8.00 4.31
C GLU A 270 -15.86 -8.20 4.59
N THR A 271 -15.00 -7.91 3.62
CA THR A 271 -13.54 -7.96 3.81
C THR A 271 -13.09 -7.15 5.03
N PHE A 272 -13.65 -5.96 5.18
CA PHE A 272 -13.29 -5.05 6.27
C PHE A 272 -13.92 -5.47 7.60
N ARG A 273 -15.13 -6.04 7.58
CA ARG A 273 -15.72 -6.65 8.78
C ARG A 273 -14.83 -7.77 9.30
N LEU A 274 -14.33 -8.65 8.42
CA LEU A 274 -13.42 -9.74 8.78
C LEU A 274 -12.12 -9.20 9.40
N ILE A 275 -11.52 -8.15 8.83
CA ILE A 275 -10.31 -7.53 9.37
C ILE A 275 -10.55 -6.94 10.76
N MET A 276 -11.64 -6.19 10.93
CA MET A 276 -11.98 -5.52 12.19
C MET A 276 -12.45 -6.48 13.30
N ASN A 277 -12.46 -7.79 13.02
CA ASN A 277 -12.83 -8.84 13.96
C ASN A 277 -11.78 -9.96 14.07
N LYS A 278 -10.58 -9.77 13.52
CA LYS A 278 -9.48 -10.74 13.60
C LYS A 278 -8.46 -10.37 14.67
N GLU A 279 -8.32 -11.22 15.70
CA GLU A 279 -7.48 -10.94 16.87
C GLU A 279 -6.00 -10.74 16.53
N GLU A 280 -5.47 -11.49 15.57
CA GLU A 280 -4.08 -11.41 15.14
C GLU A 280 -3.72 -10.08 14.45
N LEU A 281 -4.73 -9.29 14.07
CA LEU A 281 -4.56 -7.98 13.44
C LEU A 281 -4.67 -6.82 14.46
N GLN A 282 -4.83 -7.11 15.74
CA GLN A 282 -4.89 -6.06 16.78
C GLN A 282 -3.50 -5.45 17.06
N GLY A 283 -3.48 -4.21 17.55
CA GLY A 283 -2.26 -3.56 18.04
C GLY A 283 -1.29 -3.07 16.96
N ILE A 284 -1.67 -3.15 15.68
CA ILE A 284 -0.91 -2.64 14.53
C ILE A 284 -1.66 -1.48 13.84
N PRO A 285 -0.94 -0.56 13.18
CA PRO A 285 -1.55 0.53 12.44
C PRO A 285 -2.31 0.01 11.22
N MET A 286 -3.56 0.46 11.07
CA MET A 286 -4.43 0.18 9.93
C MET A 286 -4.78 1.47 9.22
N ILE A 287 -4.29 1.64 7.99
CA ILE A 287 -4.22 2.93 7.31
C ILE A 287 -5.09 2.92 6.05
N LEU A 288 -6.04 3.84 5.98
CA LEU A 288 -6.78 4.16 4.76
C LEU A 288 -5.92 4.98 3.79
N GLU A 289 -5.80 4.49 2.56
CA GLU A 289 -5.23 5.21 1.41
C GLU A 289 -6.27 5.34 0.29
N THR A 290 -7.54 5.35 0.69
CA THR A 290 -8.69 5.45 -0.18
C THR A 290 -8.71 6.81 -0.90
N PRO A 291 -9.26 6.89 -2.11
CA PRO A 291 -9.36 8.14 -2.84
C PRO A 291 -10.16 9.20 -2.08
N ILE A 292 -9.74 10.47 -2.22
CA ILE A 292 -10.45 11.63 -1.69
C ILE A 292 -11.20 12.31 -2.84
N PRO A 293 -12.53 12.18 -2.94
CA PRO A 293 -13.31 12.95 -3.90
C PRO A 293 -13.09 14.45 -3.69
N ASN A 294 -12.95 15.21 -4.78
CA ASN A 294 -12.72 16.66 -4.74
C ASN A 294 -11.54 17.09 -3.83
N GLU A 295 -10.43 16.34 -3.86
CA GLU A 295 -9.25 16.56 -3.00
C GLU A 295 -8.81 18.04 -2.88
N GLU A 296 -8.90 18.82 -3.97
CA GLU A 296 -8.58 20.25 -3.95
C GLU A 296 -9.46 21.05 -2.98
N LYS A 297 -10.77 20.76 -2.94
CA LYS A 297 -11.70 21.41 -2.02
C LYS A 297 -11.47 20.97 -0.58
N VAL A 298 -11.19 19.67 -0.37
CA VAL A 298 -10.81 19.14 0.96
C VAL A 298 -9.54 19.82 1.47
N ASN A 299 -8.52 19.95 0.62
CA ASN A 299 -7.26 20.63 0.95
C ASN A 299 -7.46 22.13 1.27
N LYS A 300 -8.49 22.77 0.71
CA LYS A 300 -8.89 24.16 1.03
C LYS A 300 -9.81 24.25 2.25
N GLY A 301 -10.15 23.12 2.89
CA GLY A 301 -11.10 23.07 4.00
C GLY A 301 -12.53 23.44 3.60
N LEU A 302 -12.91 23.22 2.34
CA LEU A 302 -14.24 23.51 1.80
C LEU A 302 -15.17 22.30 1.83
N GLU A 303 -14.60 21.09 1.87
CA GLU A 303 -15.32 19.82 1.99
C GLU A 303 -14.61 18.95 3.04
N ALA A 304 -15.36 18.03 3.65
CA ALA A 304 -14.78 17.08 4.60
C ALA A 304 -14.03 15.97 3.86
N ASP A 305 -12.96 15.48 4.48
CA ASP A 305 -12.27 14.28 3.99
C ASP A 305 -13.12 13.05 4.35
N ILE A 306 -13.57 12.32 3.33
CA ILE A 306 -14.45 11.15 3.46
C ILE A 306 -13.83 10.05 4.35
N ARG A 307 -12.50 10.02 4.48
CA ARG A 307 -11.80 9.03 5.28
C ARG A 307 -12.18 9.12 6.76
N GLY A 308 -12.63 10.26 7.25
CA GLY A 308 -13.19 10.34 8.61
C GLY A 308 -14.46 9.50 8.78
N GLU A 309 -15.33 9.47 7.77
CA GLU A 309 -16.51 8.58 7.76
C GLU A 309 -16.10 7.11 7.64
N GLU A 310 -15.07 6.81 6.84
CA GLU A 310 -14.55 5.45 6.70
C GLU A 310 -13.88 4.95 7.99
N VAL A 311 -13.16 5.80 8.72
CA VAL A 311 -12.65 5.46 10.06
C VAL A 311 -13.83 5.08 10.97
N LYS A 312 -14.90 5.89 11.02
CA LYS A 312 -16.07 5.56 11.84
C LYS A 312 -16.79 4.29 11.38
N LEU A 313 -16.85 4.04 10.07
CA LEU A 313 -17.41 2.81 9.51
C LEU A 313 -16.61 1.58 9.97
N LEU A 314 -15.28 1.63 9.91
CA LEU A 314 -14.41 0.54 10.36
C LEU A 314 -14.53 0.29 11.87
N GLU A 315 -14.59 1.35 12.67
CA GLU A 315 -14.84 1.22 14.11
C GLU A 315 -16.19 0.57 14.41
N TRP A 316 -17.24 0.93 13.66
CA TRP A 316 -18.59 0.38 13.80
C TRP A 316 -18.67 -1.11 13.45
N LEU A 317 -17.76 -1.63 12.60
CA LEU A 317 -17.70 -3.06 12.25
C LEU A 317 -17.14 -3.94 13.38
N ILE A 318 -16.52 -3.36 14.41
CA ILE A 318 -15.92 -4.12 15.52
C ILE A 318 -17.04 -4.83 16.30
N GLY A 319 -16.92 -6.14 16.46
CA GLY A 319 -17.87 -7.01 17.15
C GLY A 319 -19.11 -7.37 16.33
N LYS A 320 -19.17 -6.99 15.04
CA LYS A 320 -20.31 -7.27 14.17
C LYS A 320 -20.19 -8.65 13.50
N ASP A 321 -21.26 -9.44 13.61
CA ASP A 321 -21.37 -10.77 13.00
C ASP A 321 -21.75 -10.71 11.51
N VAL A 322 -21.58 -11.84 10.82
CA VAL A 322 -21.84 -11.96 9.37
C VAL A 322 -23.33 -11.86 9.03
N ASP A 323 -24.21 -12.23 9.95
CA ASP A 323 -25.67 -12.19 9.83
C ASP A 323 -26.30 -10.95 10.49
N ASP A 324 -25.48 -9.98 10.93
CA ASP A 324 -25.97 -8.69 11.41
C ASP A 324 -26.70 -7.95 10.29
N LYS A 325 -28.00 -7.70 10.52
CA LYS A 325 -28.88 -7.08 9.52
C LYS A 325 -28.43 -5.68 9.12
N GLU A 326 -27.91 -4.88 10.05
CA GLU A 326 -27.44 -3.53 9.74
C GLU A 326 -26.20 -3.57 8.84
N VAL A 327 -25.32 -4.55 9.06
CA VAL A 327 -24.14 -4.77 8.20
C VAL A 327 -24.54 -5.21 6.81
N ILE A 328 -25.51 -6.12 6.69
CA ILE A 328 -26.03 -6.58 5.40
C ILE A 328 -26.64 -5.39 4.63
N GLU A 329 -27.53 -4.63 5.26
CA GLU A 329 -28.15 -3.43 4.66
C GLU A 329 -27.10 -2.40 4.24
N LYS A 330 -26.10 -2.15 5.09
CA LYS A 330 -25.01 -1.21 4.79
C LYS A 330 -24.14 -1.69 3.64
N SER A 331 -23.84 -2.98 3.59
CA SER A 331 -23.07 -3.62 2.51
C SER A 331 -23.80 -3.47 1.17
N GLU A 332 -25.11 -3.74 1.14
CA GLU A 332 -25.95 -3.56 -0.05
C GLU A 332 -25.99 -2.08 -0.50
N GLU A 333 -26.17 -1.14 0.43
CA GLU A 333 -26.15 0.31 0.15
C GLU A 333 -24.84 0.73 -0.53
N LEU A 334 -23.70 0.34 0.04
CA LEU A 334 -22.37 0.69 -0.47
C LEU A 334 -22.09 0.00 -1.82
N GLN A 335 -22.48 -1.26 -1.95
CA GLN A 335 -22.35 -1.98 -3.22
C GLN A 335 -23.18 -1.34 -4.33
N ASN A 336 -24.42 -0.92 -4.04
CA ASN A 336 -25.26 -0.21 -5.01
C ASN A 336 -24.62 1.12 -5.43
N LYS A 337 -24.07 1.90 -4.48
CA LYS A 337 -23.35 3.16 -4.78
C LYS A 337 -22.15 2.96 -5.70
N GLY A 338 -21.39 1.89 -5.50
CA GLY A 338 -20.19 1.59 -6.29
C GLY A 338 -20.45 0.86 -7.63
N GLU A 339 -21.68 0.41 -7.89
CA GLU A 339 -22.00 -0.52 -8.98
C GLU A 339 -21.56 0.00 -10.35
N ARG A 340 -21.83 1.28 -10.65
CA ARG A 340 -21.46 1.90 -11.92
C ARG A 340 -19.95 1.84 -12.17
N GLU A 341 -19.14 2.23 -11.19
CA GLU A 341 -17.68 2.22 -11.33
C GLU A 341 -17.14 0.79 -11.45
N ARG A 342 -17.69 -0.16 -10.69
CA ARG A 342 -17.32 -1.57 -10.84
C ARG A 342 -17.61 -2.09 -12.25
N LYS A 343 -18.80 -1.81 -12.81
CA LYS A 343 -19.14 -2.19 -14.20
C LYS A 343 -18.13 -1.61 -15.20
N GLU A 344 -17.82 -0.32 -15.09
CA GLU A 344 -16.84 0.34 -15.98
C GLU A 344 -15.43 -0.28 -15.90
N HIS A 345 -15.00 -0.65 -14.69
CA HIS A 345 -13.69 -1.28 -14.50
C HIS A 345 -13.67 -2.75 -14.92
N GLN A 346 -14.78 -3.47 -14.75
CA GLN A 346 -14.97 -4.83 -15.25
C GLN A 346 -14.87 -4.87 -16.78
N GLU A 347 -15.59 -4.00 -17.48
CA GLU A 347 -15.54 -3.93 -18.94
C GLU A 347 -14.14 -3.62 -19.47
N LYS A 348 -13.41 -2.70 -18.82
CA LYS A 348 -12.01 -2.37 -19.17
C LYS A 348 -11.09 -3.59 -18.97
N PHE A 349 -11.33 -4.38 -17.93
CA PHE A 349 -10.57 -5.58 -17.64
C PHE A 349 -10.84 -6.70 -18.65
N ASP A 350 -12.12 -6.95 -18.97
CA ASP A 350 -12.52 -7.98 -19.93
C ASP A 350 -11.97 -7.68 -21.33
N LYS A 351 -12.11 -6.43 -21.79
CA LYS A 351 -11.52 -5.96 -23.06
C LYS A 351 -10.00 -6.14 -23.12
N LYS A 352 -9.30 -6.05 -21.98
CA LYS A 352 -7.86 -6.28 -21.90
C LYS A 352 -7.53 -7.77 -21.98
N LYS A 353 -8.27 -8.62 -21.25
CA LYS A 353 -8.10 -10.08 -21.30
C LYS A 353 -8.34 -10.63 -22.70
N GLU A 354 -9.40 -10.21 -23.37
CA GLU A 354 -9.70 -10.62 -24.76
C GLU A 354 -8.55 -10.28 -25.71
N LYS A 355 -7.96 -9.08 -25.58
CA LYS A 355 -6.81 -8.66 -26.39
C LYS A 355 -5.56 -9.51 -26.10
N GLU A 356 -5.30 -9.83 -24.83
CA GLU A 356 -4.18 -10.68 -24.43
C GLU A 356 -4.35 -12.10 -24.96
N GLU A 357 -5.53 -12.70 -24.83
CA GLU A 357 -5.86 -14.03 -25.36
C GLU A 357 -5.75 -14.09 -26.88
N ALA A 358 -6.27 -13.08 -27.58
CA ALA A 358 -6.14 -12.97 -29.04
C ALA A 358 -4.67 -12.86 -29.48
N SER A 359 -3.83 -12.12 -28.74
CA SER A 359 -2.40 -11.99 -29.02
C SER A 359 -1.65 -13.32 -28.80
N LEU A 360 -2.00 -14.07 -27.76
CA LEU A 360 -1.42 -15.39 -27.45
C LEU A 360 -1.82 -16.43 -28.50
N SER A 361 -3.08 -16.40 -28.94
CA SER A 361 -3.59 -17.26 -30.02
C SER A 361 -2.85 -17.00 -31.34
N LYS A 362 -2.62 -15.73 -31.71
CA LYS A 362 -1.81 -15.38 -32.88
C LYS A 362 -0.35 -15.84 -32.77
N LYS A 363 0.29 -15.69 -31.60
CA LYS A 363 1.65 -16.20 -31.36
C LYS A 363 1.73 -17.73 -31.46
N ARG A 364 0.71 -18.45 -30.96
CA ARG A 364 0.60 -19.91 -31.09
C ARG A 364 0.43 -20.36 -32.54
N LYS A 365 -0.40 -19.68 -33.34
CA LYS A 365 -0.53 -19.98 -34.78
C LYS A 365 0.78 -19.76 -35.53
N ASN A 366 1.45 -18.62 -35.32
CA ASN A 366 2.72 -18.32 -35.98
C ASN A 366 3.86 -19.29 -35.57
N THR A 367 3.84 -19.85 -34.37
CA THR A 367 4.82 -20.87 -33.94
C THR A 367 4.56 -22.23 -34.57
N VAL A 368 3.30 -22.63 -34.73
CA VAL A 368 2.91 -23.86 -35.45
C VAL A 368 3.23 -23.77 -36.94
N ASP A 369 3.06 -22.60 -37.58
CA ASP A 369 3.41 -22.40 -38.99
C ASP A 369 4.93 -22.41 -39.25
N LEU A 370 5.75 -22.00 -38.27
CA LEU A 370 7.22 -22.07 -38.35
C LEU A 370 7.74 -23.52 -38.25
N ASP A 371 7.10 -24.38 -37.46
CA ASP A 371 7.47 -25.80 -37.34
C ASP A 371 7.15 -26.62 -38.61
N PHE A 372 6.22 -26.15 -39.45
CA PHE A 372 5.92 -26.77 -40.74
C PHE A 372 6.98 -26.51 -41.83
N PHE A 373 7.87 -25.52 -41.64
CA PHE A 373 8.95 -25.16 -42.56
C PHE A 373 10.34 -25.65 -42.11
N ALA A 374 10.43 -26.55 -41.14
CA ALA A 374 11.69 -27.22 -40.82
C ALA A 374 12.05 -28.26 -41.92
N PRO A 375 13.22 -28.18 -42.57
CA PRO A 375 13.57 -29.10 -43.66
C PRO A 375 13.73 -30.53 -43.14
N LYS A 376 12.96 -31.47 -43.70
CA LYS A 376 13.12 -32.91 -43.46
C LYS A 376 14.57 -33.32 -43.73
N LYS A 377 15.29 -33.77 -42.70
CA LYS A 377 16.60 -34.42 -42.85
C LYS A 377 16.46 -35.60 -43.82
N ARG A 378 17.10 -35.50 -44.99
CA ARG A 378 17.26 -36.62 -45.93
C ARG A 378 18.10 -37.70 -45.23
N GLY A 379 17.55 -38.92 -45.16
CA GLY A 379 18.25 -40.08 -44.62
C GLY A 379 19.51 -40.41 -45.42
N SER A 380 20.61 -40.67 -44.70
CA SER A 380 21.84 -41.19 -45.29
C SER A 380 21.74 -42.70 -45.45
N THR A 381 21.89 -43.17 -46.69
CA THR A 381 22.02 -44.58 -47.04
C THR A 381 23.39 -45.08 -46.61
N LYS A 382 23.43 -46.07 -45.69
CA LYS A 382 24.63 -46.85 -45.37
C LYS A 382 25.00 -47.70 -46.60
N LYS A 383 26.15 -47.42 -47.21
CA LYS A 383 26.79 -48.31 -48.19
C LYS A 383 27.83 -49.15 -47.44
N ALA A 384 27.59 -50.46 -47.38
CA ALA A 384 28.57 -51.43 -46.92
C ALA A 384 29.70 -51.54 -47.95
N LYS A 385 30.95 -51.52 -47.48
CA LYS A 385 32.09 -52.11 -48.20
C LYS A 385 32.89 -52.97 -47.22
N LYS A 386 33.06 -54.21 -47.66
CA LYS A 386 33.82 -55.32 -47.09
C LYS A 386 35.21 -55.30 -47.74
N GLU A 387 36.14 -56.06 -47.15
CA GLU A 387 37.48 -56.47 -47.62
C GLU A 387 38.63 -55.46 -47.43
N GLU A 388 39.87 -55.84 -47.14
CA GLU A 388 40.58 -57.00 -46.54
C GLU A 388 42.09 -56.65 -46.67
N SER A 389 42.97 -57.24 -45.83
CA SER A 389 44.46 -57.29 -45.92
C SER A 389 45.22 -55.95 -45.75
N GLU A 390 46.33 -55.80 -45.02
CA GLU A 390 47.33 -56.67 -44.37
C GLU A 390 47.66 -56.19 -42.95
#